data_AF-A0A962STP9-F1
#
_entry.id   AF-A0A962STP9-F1
#
_cell.length_a   1.000
_cell.length_b   1.000
_cell.length_c   1.000
_cell.angle_alpha   90.00
_cell.angle_beta   90.00
_cell.angle_gamma   90.00
#
_symmetry.space_group_name_H-M   'P 1'
#
loop_
_entity.id
_entity.type
_entity.pdbx_description
1 polymer ?
#
loop_
_entity_poly.entity_id
_entity_poly.type
_entity_poly.pdbx_seq_one_letter_code
_entity_poly.pdbx_strand_id
1 'polypeptide(L)'
;MKHGLCLALLWPALAGAWEEEPALAFIVAHSPLLQAQRAVVASYQPPSLTRRVMEHTSFYVRAASGTSSTVSDAGDTTISSPVTVGIQINIPLASPREQREFTQQALAEATRIDEVRGRALTDLAKLRELEAERAAVRERLDFQKAKADWMEERIQKGYEGEIEKLWDAAQKQNAEVATAKRLDLLLDAQRRHVAHFAGEQWQPLLEYLSGQLKQLPEG
;
A
#
# COMPACT_ATOMS: atom_id res chain seq x y z
N MET A 1 -9.56 41.35 -30.47
CA MET A 1 -9.55 39.88 -30.39
C MET A 1 -8.43 39.45 -29.45
N LYS A 2 -8.74 39.18 -28.18
CA LYS A 2 -7.79 38.84 -27.12
C LYS A 2 -8.03 37.39 -26.68
N HIS A 3 -7.54 36.44 -27.46
CA HIS A 3 -7.58 35.00 -27.13
C HIS A 3 -6.34 34.62 -26.32
N GLY A 4 -6.18 35.19 -25.12
CA GLY A 4 -5.01 34.92 -24.28
C GLY A 4 -5.27 34.84 -22.78
N LEU A 5 -6.52 35.01 -22.33
CA LEU A 5 -6.83 35.17 -20.92
C LEU A 5 -7.70 34.03 -20.32
N CYS A 6 -7.87 32.91 -21.03
CA CYS A 6 -8.71 31.80 -20.54
C CYS A 6 -7.93 30.54 -20.11
N LEU A 7 -6.59 30.52 -20.24
CA LEU A 7 -5.78 29.36 -19.83
C LEU A 7 -5.30 29.41 -18.37
N ALA A 8 -5.47 30.55 -17.69
CA ALA A 8 -5.11 30.69 -16.26
C ALA A 8 -6.26 30.30 -15.30
N LEU A 9 -7.50 30.13 -15.78
CA LEU A 9 -8.66 29.73 -14.98
C LEU A 9 -8.81 28.19 -14.84
N LEU A 10 -7.92 27.43 -15.48
CA LEU A 10 -7.88 25.96 -15.45
C LEU A 10 -6.62 25.44 -14.74
N TRP A 11 -5.86 26.30 -14.06
CA TRP A 11 -4.85 25.82 -13.12
C TRP A 11 -5.59 25.44 -11.84
N PRO A 12 -5.66 24.14 -11.48
CA PRO A 12 -6.12 23.78 -10.16
C PRO A 12 -5.04 24.31 -9.20
N ALA A 13 -5.30 25.45 -8.58
CA ALA A 13 -4.47 26.05 -7.54
C ALA A 13 -4.51 25.24 -6.22
N LEU A 14 -4.65 23.92 -6.32
CA LEU A 14 -4.58 22.92 -5.23
C LEU A 14 -3.79 21.67 -5.68
N ALA A 15 -2.85 21.83 -6.61
CA ALA A 15 -1.72 20.91 -6.80
C ALA A 15 -0.65 21.14 -5.70
N GLY A 16 -1.09 21.09 -4.44
CA GLY A 16 -0.28 21.43 -3.28
C GLY A 16 -0.40 20.36 -2.20
N ALA A 17 0.24 19.21 -2.42
CA ALA A 17 1.48 18.88 -1.73
C ALA A 17 1.90 17.42 -1.91
N TRP A 18 1.01 16.55 -2.40
CA TRP A 18 1.30 15.12 -2.57
C TRP A 18 0.57 14.53 -3.78
N GLU A 19 1.24 13.64 -4.49
CA GLU A 19 0.70 12.87 -5.62
C GLU A 19 0.14 11.51 -5.16
N GLU A 20 -0.93 11.04 -5.80
CA GLU A 20 -1.63 9.79 -5.43
C GLU A 20 -0.82 8.54 -5.75
N GLU A 21 -0.16 8.50 -6.92
CA GLU A 21 0.64 7.37 -7.36
C GLU A 21 1.78 7.00 -6.40
N PRO A 22 2.65 7.93 -5.96
CA PRO A 22 3.72 7.60 -5.00
C PRO A 22 3.17 7.24 -3.62
N ALA A 23 2.06 7.83 -3.18
CA ALA A 23 1.41 7.45 -1.92
C ALA A 23 0.91 5.99 -1.97
N LEU A 24 0.29 5.58 -3.07
CA LEU A 24 -0.18 4.21 -3.26
C LEU A 24 0.97 3.22 -3.37
N ALA A 25 2.02 3.56 -4.14
CA ALA A 25 3.20 2.71 -4.27
C ALA A 25 3.84 2.45 -2.90
N PHE A 26 3.95 3.50 -2.08
CA PHE A 26 4.49 3.41 -0.73
C PHE A 26 3.62 2.57 0.22
N ILE A 27 2.29 2.72 0.14
CA ILE A 27 1.35 1.89 0.91
C ILE A 27 1.49 0.41 0.54
N VAL A 28 1.52 0.10 -0.75
CA VAL A 28 1.65 -1.29 -1.22
C VAL A 28 3.00 -1.90 -0.80
N ALA A 29 4.08 -1.10 -0.81
CA ALA A 29 5.40 -1.54 -0.38
C ALA A 29 5.47 -1.89 1.12
N HIS A 30 4.85 -1.06 1.98
CA HIS A 30 5.02 -1.14 3.43
C HIS A 30 3.81 -1.71 4.19
N SER A 31 2.75 -2.11 3.51
CA SER A 31 1.55 -2.59 4.20
C SER A 31 1.80 -3.90 4.97
N PRO A 32 1.45 -3.95 6.27
CA PRO A 32 1.69 -5.12 7.11
C PRO A 32 0.81 -6.32 6.70
N LEU A 33 -0.37 -6.05 6.13
CA LEU A 33 -1.25 -7.08 5.59
C LEU A 33 -0.62 -7.82 4.41
N LEU A 34 0.05 -7.09 3.51
CA LEU A 34 0.76 -7.71 2.39
C LEU A 34 2.03 -8.41 2.84
N GLN A 35 2.75 -7.88 3.84
CA GLN A 35 3.90 -8.57 4.42
C GLN A 35 3.52 -9.90 5.08
N ALA A 36 2.42 -9.93 5.84
CA ALA A 36 1.91 -11.17 6.44
C ALA A 36 1.47 -12.19 5.36
N GLN A 37 0.81 -11.73 4.29
CA GLN A 37 0.44 -12.56 3.14
C GLN A 37 1.67 -13.12 2.41
N ARG A 38 2.66 -12.28 2.11
CA ARG A 38 3.94 -12.71 1.50
C ARG A 38 4.65 -13.75 2.36
N ALA A 39 4.64 -13.61 3.69
CA ALA A 39 5.20 -14.60 4.60
C ALA A 39 4.46 -15.94 4.53
N VAL A 40 3.13 -15.93 4.41
CA VAL A 40 2.34 -17.14 4.19
C VAL A 40 2.68 -17.75 2.82
N VAL A 41 2.69 -16.98 1.74
CA VAL A 41 3.01 -17.49 0.39
C VAL A 41 4.44 -18.05 0.32
N ALA A 42 5.41 -17.40 0.98
CA ALA A 42 6.78 -17.88 1.06
C ALA A 42 6.89 -19.26 1.74
N SER A 43 6.01 -19.56 2.70
CA SER A 43 5.97 -20.89 3.34
C SER A 43 5.49 -22.01 2.41
N TYR A 44 4.75 -21.66 1.35
CA TYR A 44 4.27 -22.58 0.32
C TYR A 44 5.09 -22.52 -0.98
N GLN A 45 6.14 -21.70 -1.03
CA GLN A 45 7.00 -21.61 -2.21
C GLN A 45 7.71 -22.97 -2.40
N PRO A 46 7.51 -23.65 -3.54
CA PRO A 46 8.13 -24.95 -3.75
C PRO A 46 9.65 -24.79 -3.71
N PRO A 47 10.38 -25.69 -3.00
CA PRO A 47 11.83 -25.62 -2.92
C PRO A 47 12.41 -25.68 -4.34
N SER A 48 13.44 -24.87 -4.59
CA SER A 48 14.14 -24.85 -5.87
C SER A 48 14.62 -26.26 -6.23
N LEU A 49 14.63 -26.56 -7.53
CA LEU A 49 15.06 -27.87 -8.05
C LEU A 49 16.43 -28.30 -7.47
N THR A 50 17.35 -27.35 -7.27
CA THR A 50 18.66 -27.58 -6.67
C THR A 50 18.59 -28.06 -5.23
N ARG A 51 17.75 -27.43 -4.39
CA ARG A 51 17.58 -27.79 -2.98
C ARG A 51 16.85 -29.13 -2.84
N ARG A 52 15.85 -29.39 -3.68
CA ARG A 52 15.08 -30.65 -3.70
C ARG A 52 15.93 -31.84 -4.15
N VAL A 53 16.86 -31.64 -5.09
CA VAL A 53 17.85 -32.67 -5.48
C VAL A 53 18.86 -32.93 -4.36
N MET A 54 19.29 -31.89 -3.63
CA MET A 54 20.17 -32.05 -2.47
C MET A 54 19.50 -32.79 -1.30
N GLU A 55 18.23 -32.51 -1.02
CA GLU A 55 17.48 -33.15 0.09
C GLU A 55 17.17 -34.63 -0.17
N HIS A 56 17.22 -35.08 -1.44
CA HIS A 56 16.90 -36.44 -1.85
C HIS A 56 18.06 -37.20 -2.53
N THR A 57 19.28 -36.67 -2.45
CA THR A 57 20.49 -37.42 -2.82
C THR A 57 20.95 -38.23 -1.62
N SER A 58 20.62 -39.53 -1.60
CA SER A 58 21.16 -40.45 -0.60
C SER A 58 22.37 -41.17 -1.16
N PHE A 59 23.50 -41.02 -0.46
CA PHE A 59 24.68 -41.83 -0.68
C PHE A 59 24.55 -43.07 0.18
N TYR A 60 24.45 -44.24 -0.46
CA TYR A 60 24.43 -45.49 0.26
C TYR A 60 25.64 -46.32 -0.14
N VAL A 61 26.36 -46.78 0.89
CA VAL A 61 27.42 -47.77 0.73
C VAL A 61 26.86 -49.06 1.30
N ARG A 62 26.46 -49.98 0.41
CA ARG A 62 26.00 -51.31 0.83
C ARG A 62 27.17 -52.27 0.75
N ALA A 63 27.83 -52.45 1.88
CA ALA A 63 28.73 -53.59 2.09
C ALA A 63 27.86 -54.78 2.54
N ALA A 64 27.51 -55.66 1.61
CA ALA A 64 26.86 -56.91 1.95
C ALA A 64 27.92 -57.97 2.25
N SER A 65 28.19 -58.24 3.54
CA SER A 65 28.98 -59.40 3.94
C SER A 65 28.09 -60.64 3.95
N GLY A 66 27.68 -61.08 2.76
CA GLY A 66 27.08 -62.39 2.55
C GLY A 66 27.97 -63.17 1.61
N THR A 67 28.36 -64.38 1.99
CA THR A 67 29.02 -65.32 1.08
C THR A 67 28.03 -65.68 -0.02
N SER A 68 28.14 -65.03 -1.18
CA SER A 68 27.41 -65.44 -2.37
C SER A 68 28.31 -66.36 -3.18
N SER A 69 28.01 -67.66 -3.16
CA SER A 69 28.64 -68.63 -4.05
C SER A 69 27.90 -68.60 -5.38
N THR A 70 28.49 -67.93 -6.38
CA THR A 70 28.03 -68.12 -7.76
C THR A 70 28.79 -69.32 -8.33
N VAL A 71 28.09 -70.43 -8.54
CA VAL A 71 28.64 -71.59 -9.26
C VAL A 71 28.65 -71.23 -10.74
N SER A 72 29.84 -71.19 -11.33
CA SER A 72 29.98 -71.05 -12.78
C SER A 72 29.56 -72.35 -13.48
N ASP A 73 28.99 -72.28 -14.69
CA ASP A 73 28.59 -73.47 -15.49
C ASP A 73 29.77 -74.44 -15.79
N ALA A 74 31.02 -74.03 -15.50
CA ALA A 74 32.23 -74.84 -15.61
C ALA A 74 32.68 -75.50 -14.29
N GLY A 75 31.89 -75.39 -13.21
CA GLY A 75 32.11 -76.11 -11.95
C GLY A 75 33.10 -75.46 -10.98
N ASP A 76 33.48 -74.19 -11.18
CA ASP A 76 34.38 -73.48 -10.26
C ASP A 76 33.60 -72.53 -9.35
N THR A 77 33.88 -72.57 -8.03
CA THR A 77 33.18 -71.82 -6.99
C THR A 77 33.99 -70.58 -6.60
N THR A 78 33.63 -69.42 -7.15
CA THR A 78 34.27 -68.16 -6.81
C THR A 78 33.54 -67.50 -5.64
N ILE A 79 34.18 -67.43 -4.47
CA ILE A 79 33.66 -66.67 -3.31
C ILE A 79 34.01 -65.20 -3.54
N SER A 80 33.02 -64.36 -3.80
CA SER A 80 33.21 -62.91 -3.89
C SER A 80 32.31 -62.18 -2.89
N SER A 81 32.88 -61.22 -2.16
CA SER A 81 32.14 -60.32 -1.28
C SER A 81 31.70 -59.10 -2.11
N PRO A 82 30.40 -58.93 -2.42
CA PRO A 82 29.95 -57.80 -3.22
C PRO A 82 30.00 -56.51 -2.39
N VAL A 83 30.91 -55.61 -2.74
CA VAL A 83 30.90 -54.23 -2.25
C VAL A 83 30.22 -53.37 -3.31
N THR A 84 29.01 -52.90 -3.02
CA THR A 84 28.28 -51.99 -3.92
C THR A 84 28.35 -50.57 -3.37
N VAL A 85 28.99 -49.68 -4.12
CA VAL A 85 28.95 -48.23 -3.90
C VAL A 85 28.02 -47.64 -4.96
N GLY A 86 26.94 -47.00 -4.52
CA GLY A 86 25.96 -46.41 -5.43
C GLY A 86 25.49 -45.04 -4.93
N ILE A 87 25.14 -44.17 -5.88
CA ILE A 87 24.49 -42.89 -5.60
C ILE A 87 23.04 -43.04 -6.07
N GLN A 88 22.08 -42.95 -5.15
CA GLN A 88 20.67 -42.93 -5.52
C GLN A 88 20.20 -41.48 -5.56
N ILE A 89 19.89 -40.99 -6.76
CA ILE A 89 19.29 -39.68 -6.97
C ILE A 89 17.79 -39.93 -7.15
N ASN A 90 16.99 -39.58 -6.14
CA ASN A 90 15.54 -39.61 -6.26
C ASN A 90 15.07 -38.20 -6.68
N ILE A 91 14.57 -38.05 -7.91
CA ILE A 91 14.01 -36.78 -8.40
C ILE A 91 12.49 -36.84 -8.28
N PRO A 92 11.88 -36.36 -7.20
CA PRO A 92 10.44 -36.21 -7.15
C PRO A 92 10.02 -35.10 -8.12
N LEU A 93 9.28 -35.48 -9.17
CA LEU A 93 8.59 -34.53 -10.03
C LEU A 93 7.59 -33.75 -9.17
N ALA A 94 7.59 -32.42 -9.27
CA ALA A 94 6.60 -31.59 -8.58
C ALA A 94 5.20 -32.11 -8.93
N SER A 95 4.39 -32.41 -7.92
CA SER A 95 3.05 -32.89 -8.18
C SER A 95 2.24 -31.76 -8.83
N PRO A 96 1.39 -32.03 -9.84
CA PRO A 96 0.48 -31.02 -10.40
C PRO A 96 -0.46 -30.39 -9.35
N ARG A 97 -0.58 -31.00 -8.16
CA ARG A 97 -1.35 -30.49 -7.03
C ARG A 97 -0.60 -29.36 -6.30
N GLU A 98 0.68 -29.55 -5.95
CA GLU A 98 1.51 -28.49 -5.34
C GLU A 98 1.57 -27.23 -6.21
N GLN A 99 1.70 -27.40 -7.54
CA GLN A 99 1.73 -26.26 -8.45
C GLN A 99 0.38 -25.54 -8.52
N ARG A 100 -0.74 -26.27 -8.46
CA ARG A 100 -2.08 -25.68 -8.39
C ARG A 100 -2.29 -24.91 -7.08
N GLU A 101 -1.88 -25.48 -5.96
CA GLU A 101 -1.97 -24.82 -4.64
C GLU A 101 -1.15 -23.53 -4.59
N PHE A 102 0.08 -23.54 -5.13
CA PHE A 102 0.89 -22.32 -5.26
C PHE A 102 0.21 -21.27 -6.17
N THR A 103 -0.30 -21.67 -7.33
CA THR A 103 -1.00 -20.72 -8.23
C THR A 103 -2.27 -20.13 -7.62
N GLN A 104 -2.99 -20.90 -6.79
CA GLN A 104 -4.17 -20.42 -6.08
C GLN A 104 -3.79 -19.40 -5.00
N GLN A 105 -2.69 -19.63 -4.30
CA GLN A 105 -2.20 -18.68 -3.29
C GLN A 105 -1.62 -17.41 -3.90
N ALA A 106 -0.90 -17.52 -5.02
CA ALA A 106 -0.43 -16.36 -5.79
C ALA A 106 -1.60 -15.52 -6.31
N LEU A 107 -2.69 -16.16 -6.74
CA LEU A 107 -3.93 -15.46 -7.12
C LEU A 107 -4.58 -14.79 -5.90
N ALA A 108 -4.60 -15.47 -4.75
CA ALA A 108 -5.11 -14.89 -3.50
C ALA A 108 -4.25 -13.69 -3.03
N GLU A 109 -2.94 -13.72 -3.23
CA GLU A 109 -2.07 -12.57 -2.96
C GLU A 109 -2.42 -11.40 -3.88
N ALA A 110 -2.58 -11.65 -5.18
CA ALA A 110 -2.94 -10.61 -6.16
C ALA A 110 -4.29 -9.95 -5.82
N THR A 111 -5.32 -10.72 -5.46
CA THR A 111 -6.62 -10.15 -5.08
C THR A 111 -6.53 -9.33 -3.80
N ARG A 112 -5.68 -9.72 -2.84
CA ARG A 112 -5.45 -8.94 -1.61
C ARG A 112 -4.70 -7.64 -1.87
N ILE A 113 -3.74 -7.64 -2.79
CA ILE A 113 -3.07 -6.41 -3.24
C ILE A 113 -4.10 -5.47 -3.85
N ASP A 114 -4.97 -5.97 -4.73
CA ASP A 114 -6.01 -5.17 -5.36
C ASP A 114 -7.05 -4.65 -4.36
N GLU A 115 -7.42 -5.44 -3.35
CA GLU A 115 -8.29 -5.01 -2.26
C GLU A 115 -7.67 -3.87 -1.43
N VAL A 116 -6.40 -4.02 -1.02
CA VAL A 116 -5.69 -2.98 -0.26
C VAL A 116 -5.53 -1.72 -1.09
N ARG A 117 -5.14 -1.86 -2.37
CA ARG A 117 -5.02 -0.75 -3.31
C ARG A 117 -6.36 -0.04 -3.52
N GLY A 118 -7.44 -0.80 -3.71
CA GLY A 118 -8.79 -0.26 -3.88
C GLY A 118 -9.24 0.53 -2.66
N ARG A 119 -9.04 0.00 -1.45
CA ARG A 119 -9.36 0.71 -0.19
C ARG A 119 -8.53 1.98 -0.05
N ALA A 120 -7.21 1.89 -0.23
CA ALA A 120 -6.32 3.04 -0.15
C ALA A 120 -6.72 4.12 -1.16
N LEU A 121 -7.03 3.76 -2.41
CA LEU A 121 -7.53 4.69 -3.44
C LEU A 121 -8.82 5.39 -2.99
N THR A 122 -9.79 4.66 -2.45
CA THR A 122 -11.03 5.28 -1.98
C THR A 122 -10.80 6.26 -0.83
N ASP A 123 -9.86 5.97 0.06
CA ASP A 123 -9.56 6.85 1.20
C ASP A 123 -8.70 8.06 0.81
N LEU A 124 -7.85 7.93 -0.21
CA LEU A 124 -7.15 9.06 -0.83
C LEU A 124 -8.12 9.97 -1.61
N ALA A 125 -9.10 9.39 -2.31
CA ALA A 125 -10.14 10.17 -2.99
C ALA A 125 -10.97 11.00 -2.00
N LYS A 126 -11.34 10.43 -0.85
CA LYS A 126 -12.00 11.17 0.25
C LYS A 126 -11.12 12.30 0.79
N LEU A 127 -9.79 12.11 0.89
CA LEU A 127 -8.89 13.21 1.28
C LEU A 127 -8.97 14.37 0.31
N ARG A 128 -8.97 14.09 -1.01
CA ARG A 128 -9.09 15.12 -2.04
C ARG A 128 -10.44 15.84 -1.99
N GLU A 129 -11.52 15.10 -1.75
CA GLU A 129 -12.85 15.68 -1.54
C GLU A 129 -12.86 16.64 -0.34
N LEU A 130 -12.36 16.22 0.81
CA LEU A 130 -12.27 17.05 2.01
C LEU A 130 -11.35 18.27 1.83
N GLU A 131 -10.25 18.14 1.08
CA GLU A 131 -9.36 19.26 0.76
C GLU A 131 -10.04 20.29 -0.16
N ALA A 132 -10.83 19.82 -1.13
CA ALA A 132 -11.64 20.69 -1.98
C ALA A 132 -12.74 21.39 -1.19
N GLU A 133 -13.44 20.68 -0.30
CA GLU A 133 -14.44 21.27 0.60
C GLU A 133 -13.83 22.33 1.50
N ARG A 134 -12.66 22.06 2.09
CA ARG A 134 -11.93 23.02 2.92
C ARG A 134 -11.59 24.29 2.14
N ALA A 135 -11.13 24.15 0.89
CA ALA A 135 -10.85 25.30 0.04
C ALA A 135 -12.12 26.11 -0.25
N ALA A 136 -13.24 25.44 -0.56
CA ALA A 136 -14.52 26.11 -0.79
C ALA A 136 -15.02 26.86 0.46
N VAL A 137 -14.89 26.28 1.65
CA VAL A 137 -15.26 26.95 2.92
C VAL A 137 -14.37 28.14 3.21
N ARG A 138 -13.07 28.07 2.88
CA ARG A 138 -12.15 29.22 3.03
C ARG A 138 -12.53 30.39 2.13
N GLU A 139 -12.85 30.12 0.87
CA GLU A 139 -13.34 31.17 -0.05
C GLU A 139 -14.63 31.81 0.46
N ARG A 140 -15.56 31.00 0.99
CA ARG A 140 -16.79 31.52 1.62
C ARG A 140 -16.49 32.36 2.85
N LEU A 141 -15.54 31.94 3.68
CA LEU A 141 -15.11 32.70 4.86
C LEU A 141 -14.53 34.05 4.49
N ASP A 142 -13.65 34.09 3.50
CA ASP A 142 -13.01 35.33 3.08
C ASP A 142 -14.02 36.30 2.44
N PHE A 143 -15.01 35.77 1.70
CA PHE A 143 -16.15 36.56 1.26
C PHE A 143 -16.97 37.13 2.42
N GLN A 144 -17.27 36.34 3.46
CA GLN A 144 -18.03 36.83 4.62
C GLN A 144 -17.24 37.89 5.40
N LYS A 145 -15.92 37.74 5.53
CA LYS A 145 -15.05 38.76 6.14
C LYS A 145 -15.07 40.07 5.35
N ALA A 146 -14.83 40.00 4.04
CA ALA A 146 -14.88 41.19 3.18
C ALA A 146 -16.24 41.89 3.24
N LYS A 147 -17.33 41.12 3.34
CA LYS A 147 -18.67 41.67 3.55
C LYS A 147 -18.83 42.34 4.91
N ALA A 148 -18.32 41.74 5.98
CA ALA A 148 -18.35 42.32 7.33
C ALA A 148 -17.57 43.65 7.36
N ASP A 149 -16.35 43.67 6.82
CA ASP A 149 -15.49 44.86 6.74
C ASP A 149 -16.20 46.00 5.98
N TRP A 150 -16.85 45.67 4.85
CA TRP A 150 -17.61 46.64 4.07
C TRP A 150 -18.84 47.20 4.81
N MET A 151 -19.53 46.37 5.60
CA MET A 151 -20.67 46.83 6.42
C MET A 151 -20.19 47.70 7.60
N GLU A 152 -19.06 47.37 8.21
CA GLU A 152 -18.45 48.19 9.24
C GLU A 152 -18.11 49.59 8.70
N GLU A 153 -17.50 49.66 7.51
CA GLU A 153 -17.20 50.94 6.84
C GLU A 153 -18.46 51.76 6.57
N ARG A 154 -19.60 51.13 6.24
CA ARG A 154 -20.87 51.84 6.05
C ARG A 154 -21.48 52.33 7.34
N ILE A 155 -21.40 51.57 8.42
CA ILE A 155 -21.89 52.05 9.72
C ILE A 155 -21.07 53.23 10.21
N GLN A 156 -19.75 53.21 10.01
CA GLN A 156 -18.88 54.36 10.30
C GLN A 156 -19.27 55.62 9.49
N LYS A 157 -19.83 55.44 8.29
CA LYS A 157 -20.37 56.53 7.44
C LYS A 157 -21.78 57.00 7.84
N GLY A 158 -22.36 56.47 8.92
CA GLY A 158 -23.62 56.95 9.51
C GLY A 158 -24.90 56.24 9.05
N TYR A 159 -24.80 55.05 8.45
CA TYR A 159 -25.98 54.25 8.10
C TYR A 159 -26.43 53.40 9.31
N GLU A 160 -27.35 53.92 10.13
CA GLU A 160 -27.77 53.35 11.43
C GLU A 160 -28.56 52.04 11.35
N GLY A 161 -29.13 51.69 10.19
CA GLY A 161 -29.96 50.49 10.00
C GLY A 161 -29.21 49.17 9.76
N GLU A 162 -27.88 49.14 9.95
CA GLU A 162 -27.03 48.01 9.56
C GLU A 162 -26.45 47.19 10.72
N ILE A 163 -26.70 47.58 11.97
CA ILE A 163 -26.17 46.89 13.16
C ILE A 163 -26.75 45.48 13.32
N GLU A 164 -28.05 45.27 13.08
CA GLU A 164 -28.64 43.91 13.08
C GLU A 164 -28.06 43.05 11.96
N LYS A 165 -27.80 43.64 10.79
CA LYS A 165 -27.19 42.94 9.65
C LYS A 165 -25.74 42.57 9.91
N LEU A 166 -25.01 43.35 10.71
CA LEU A 166 -23.68 42.97 11.21
C LEU A 166 -23.74 41.75 12.11
N TRP A 167 -24.71 41.69 13.02
CA TRP A 167 -24.88 40.52 13.89
C TRP A 167 -25.19 39.25 13.09
N ASP A 168 -26.09 39.34 12.10
CA ASP A 168 -26.39 38.22 11.19
C ASP A 168 -25.15 37.78 10.38
N ALA A 169 -24.31 38.73 9.96
CA ALA A 169 -23.09 38.43 9.23
C ALA A 169 -22.02 37.81 10.13
N ALA A 170 -21.86 38.31 11.35
CA ALA A 170 -20.96 37.74 12.35
C ALA A 170 -21.39 36.30 12.73
N GLN A 171 -22.69 36.04 12.86
CA GLN A 171 -23.20 34.69 13.10
C GLN A 171 -22.87 33.74 11.94
N LYS A 172 -23.05 34.18 10.70
CA LYS A 172 -22.69 33.39 9.49
C LYS A 172 -21.19 33.15 9.40
N GLN A 173 -20.37 34.17 9.68
CA GLN A 173 -18.92 34.04 9.74
C GLN A 173 -18.50 33.01 10.80
N ASN A 174 -19.06 33.09 12.01
CA ASN A 174 -18.76 32.14 13.07
C ASN A 174 -19.17 30.70 12.72
N ALA A 175 -20.30 30.53 12.05
CA ALA A 175 -20.73 29.22 11.54
C ALA A 175 -19.72 28.67 10.53
N GLU A 176 -19.26 29.48 9.58
CA GLU A 176 -18.27 29.07 8.59
C GLU A 176 -16.87 28.82 9.21
N VAL A 177 -16.52 29.52 10.30
CA VAL A 177 -15.28 29.24 11.04
C VAL A 177 -15.38 27.89 11.74
N ALA A 178 -16.55 27.57 12.30
CA ALA A 178 -16.78 26.27 12.92
C ALA A 178 -16.75 25.13 11.90
N THR A 179 -17.32 25.31 10.70
CA THR A 179 -17.24 24.32 9.62
C THR A 179 -15.80 24.13 9.14
N ALA A 180 -15.04 25.21 8.97
CA ALA A 180 -13.61 25.14 8.62
C ALA A 180 -12.79 24.33 9.65
N LYS A 181 -12.96 24.63 10.94
CA LYS A 181 -12.29 23.89 12.03
C LYS A 181 -12.69 22.42 12.07
N ARG A 182 -13.98 22.12 11.83
CA ARG A 182 -14.46 20.74 11.74
C ARG A 182 -13.78 20.00 10.58
N LEU A 183 -13.69 20.64 9.40
CA LEU A 183 -13.01 20.05 8.24
C LEU A 183 -11.52 19.84 8.48
N ASP A 184 -10.84 20.77 9.15
CA ASP A 184 -9.43 20.60 9.54
C ASP A 184 -9.24 19.33 10.41
N LEU A 185 -10.10 19.12 11.41
CA LEU A 185 -10.04 17.92 12.27
C LEU A 185 -10.34 16.63 11.49
N LEU A 186 -11.29 16.66 10.55
CA LEU A 186 -11.62 15.51 9.70
C LEU A 186 -10.47 15.16 8.76
N LEU A 187 -9.81 16.18 8.18
CA LEU A 187 -8.62 16.00 7.35
C LEU A 187 -7.48 15.36 8.14
N ASP A 188 -7.21 15.84 9.36
CA ASP A 188 -6.16 15.28 10.20
C ASP A 188 -6.46 13.83 10.62
N ALA A 189 -7.72 13.51 10.91
CA ALA A 189 -8.15 12.15 11.20
C ALA A 189 -7.98 11.23 9.97
N GLN A 190 -8.43 11.69 8.80
CA GLN A 190 -8.34 10.92 7.56
C GLN A 190 -6.88 10.71 7.11
N ARG A 191 -6.00 11.71 7.29
CA ARG A 191 -4.56 11.58 7.00
C ARG A 191 -3.91 10.51 7.87
N ARG A 192 -4.23 10.47 9.15
CA ARG A 192 -3.78 9.39 10.06
C ARG A 192 -4.34 8.04 9.65
N HIS A 193 -5.60 7.97 9.24
CA HIS A 193 -6.22 6.74 8.76
C HIS A 193 -5.49 6.18 7.53
N VAL A 194 -5.19 7.03 6.55
CA VAL A 194 -4.43 6.63 5.37
C VAL A 194 -2.99 6.23 5.72
N ALA A 195 -2.34 6.98 6.61
CA ALA A 195 -0.99 6.68 7.07
C ALA A 195 -0.87 5.30 7.72
N HIS A 196 -1.92 4.83 8.42
CA HIS A 196 -1.94 3.50 9.03
C HIS A 196 -1.84 2.35 8.03
N PHE A 197 -2.20 2.54 6.75
CA PHE A 197 -2.01 1.50 5.74
C PHE A 197 -0.53 1.14 5.53
N ALA A 198 0.40 2.07 5.80
CA ALA A 198 1.85 1.85 5.68
C ALA A 198 2.49 1.18 6.92
N GLY A 199 1.71 0.80 7.93
CA GLY A 199 2.21 0.06 9.10
C GLY A 199 3.28 0.84 9.87
N GLU A 200 4.48 0.26 10.00
CA GLU A 200 5.60 0.88 10.71
C GLU A 200 6.08 2.19 10.07
N GLN A 201 5.89 2.37 8.76
CA GLN A 201 6.29 3.57 8.02
C GLN A 201 5.15 4.60 7.90
N TRP A 202 4.25 4.67 8.87
CA TRP A 202 3.14 5.62 8.86
C TRP A 202 3.59 7.10 8.93
N GLN A 203 4.69 7.40 9.63
CA GLN A 203 5.19 8.76 9.84
C GLN A 203 5.58 9.47 8.53
N PRO A 204 6.46 8.92 7.67
CA PRO A 204 6.84 9.57 6.42
C PRO A 204 5.64 9.73 5.47
N LEU A 205 4.70 8.78 5.48
CA LEU A 205 3.48 8.90 4.69
C LEU A 205 2.58 10.03 5.20
N LEU A 206 2.44 10.19 6.52
CA LEU A 206 1.67 11.29 7.10
C LEU A 206 2.30 12.65 6.80
N GLU A 207 3.62 12.76 6.94
CA GLU A 207 4.36 13.99 6.63
C GLU A 207 4.25 14.35 5.14
N TYR A 208 4.23 13.35 4.25
CA TYR A 208 3.98 13.55 2.83
C TYR A 208 2.54 14.02 2.55
N LEU A 209 1.53 13.34 3.09
CA LEU A 209 0.11 13.70 2.91
C LEU A 209 -0.27 15.05 3.55
N SER A 210 0.46 15.47 4.58
CA SER A 210 0.30 16.80 5.19
C SER A 210 1.05 17.90 4.43
N GLY A 211 1.88 17.52 3.45
CA GLY A 211 2.69 18.42 2.64
C GLY A 211 3.96 18.94 3.31
N GLN A 212 4.36 18.32 4.42
CA GLN A 212 5.63 18.62 5.09
C GLN A 212 6.81 18.00 4.34
N LEU A 213 6.62 16.81 3.76
CA LEU A 213 7.57 16.18 2.86
C LEU A 213 7.17 16.43 1.40
N LYS A 214 8.16 16.79 0.57
CA LYS A 214 7.98 16.91 -0.89
C LYS A 214 8.05 15.56 -1.60
N GLN A 215 8.75 14.59 -1.01
CA GLN A 215 8.99 13.26 -1.59
C GLN A 215 8.99 12.23 -0.46
N LEU A 216 8.48 11.03 -0.77
CA LEU A 216 8.55 9.88 0.12
C LEU A 216 9.95 9.27 0.07
N PRO A 217 10.48 8.75 1.20
CA PRO A 217 11.74 8.01 1.19
C PRO A 217 11.61 6.76 0.30
N GLU A 218 12.56 6.57 -0.61
CA GLU A 218 12.69 5.32 -1.35
C GLU A 218 13.12 4.22 -0.37
N GLY A 219 12.37 3.12 -0.35
CA GLY A 219 12.66 1.91 0.44
C GLY A 219 13.39 0.86 -0.36
#